data_AF-F2KPC0-F1
#
_entry.id   AF-F2KPC0-F1
#
_cell.length_a   1.000
_cell.length_b   1.000
_cell.length_c   1.000
_cell.angle_alpha   90.00
_cell.angle_beta   90.00
_cell.angle_gamma   90.00
#
_symmetry.space_group_name_H-M   'P 1'
#
loop_
_entity.id
_entity.type
_entity.pdbx_description
1 polymer ?
#
loop_
_entity_poly.entity_id
_entity_poly.type
_entity_poly.pdbx_seq_one_letter_code
_entity_poly.pdbx_strand_id
1 'polypeptide(L)'
;MTTYFCPKCWSEFKEDFRKCPVCGYDITEYKKLPYEDRLIISLGHPVREVRMNTIRLLGHMKSEKVLPHFEKMADTEDVFILMAIVDSLAIIRSRRAIELLSRLAEHNSKIVSQAAKKVLENLEP
;
A
#
# COMPACT_ATOMS: atom_id res chain seq x y z
N MET A 1 13.66 0.48 -22.26
CA MET A 1 12.59 1.44 -22.64
C MET A 1 11.90 1.84 -21.35
N THR A 2 11.80 3.13 -21.06
CA THR A 2 11.18 3.62 -19.82
C THR A 2 9.66 3.65 -19.99
N THR A 3 8.94 3.10 -19.01
CA THR A 3 7.47 3.14 -18.96
C THR A 3 7.03 4.16 -17.94
N TYR A 4 6.02 4.96 -18.28
CA TYR A 4 5.44 5.97 -17.41
C TYR A 4 3.96 5.66 -17.15
N PHE A 5 3.45 6.11 -16.00
CA PHE A 5 2.07 5.89 -15.57
C PHE A 5 1.42 7.18 -15.11
N CYS A 6 0.13 7.35 -15.40
CA CYS A 6 -0.66 8.41 -14.80
C CYS A 6 -0.96 8.07 -13.34
N PRO A 7 -0.64 8.92 -12.35
CA PRO A 7 -0.91 8.65 -10.94
C PRO A 7 -2.40 8.71 -10.56
N LYS A 8 -3.28 9.13 -11.48
CA LYS A 8 -4.73 9.23 -11.26
C LYS A 8 -5.49 8.05 -11.87
N CYS A 9 -5.24 7.75 -13.15
CA CYS A 9 -5.99 6.71 -13.88
C CYS A 9 -5.15 5.48 -14.25
N TRP A 10 -3.86 5.47 -13.90
CA TRP A 10 -2.93 4.36 -14.14
C TRP A 10 -2.74 3.96 -15.61
N SER A 11 -3.17 4.80 -16.56
CA SER A 11 -2.85 4.60 -17.97
C SER A 11 -1.33 4.59 -18.16
N GLU A 12 -0.86 3.60 -18.91
CA GLU A 12 0.54 3.39 -19.26
C GLU A 12 0.90 4.14 -20.55
N PHE A 13 2.09 4.72 -20.61
CA PHE A 13 2.61 5.39 -21.80
C PHE A 13 4.14 5.28 -21.89
N LYS A 14 4.67 5.42 -23.11
CA LYS A 14 6.10 5.31 -23.44
C LYS A 14 6.83 6.66 -23.50
N GLU A 15 6.10 7.76 -23.36
CA GLU A 15 6.59 9.14 -23.48
C GLU A 15 6.24 9.93 -22.22
N ASP A 16 7.10 10.86 -21.79
CA ASP A 16 6.80 11.70 -20.61
C ASP A 16 5.83 12.82 -20.98
N PHE A 17 4.61 12.76 -20.45
CA PHE A 17 3.59 13.78 -20.67
C PHE A 17 3.45 14.70 -19.46
N ARG A 18 3.29 16.01 -19.70
CA ARG A 18 2.86 16.94 -18.65
C ARG A 18 1.42 16.67 -18.20
N LYS A 19 0.51 16.41 -19.14
CA LYS A 19 -0.90 16.07 -18.86
C LYS A 19 -1.19 14.69 -19.39
N CYS A 20 -1.90 13.88 -18.60
CA CYS A 20 -2.31 12.55 -19.02
C CYS A 20 -3.20 12.65 -20.27
N PRO A 21 -2.88 11.96 -21.38
CA PRO A 21 -3.68 12.00 -22.60
C PRO A 21 -5.04 11.29 -22.45
N VAL A 22 -5.22 10.48 -21.40
CA VAL A 22 -6.46 9.71 -21.16
C VAL A 22 -7.42 10.46 -20.24
N CYS A 23 -6.95 10.92 -19.07
CA CYS A 23 -7.83 11.54 -18.06
C CYS A 23 -7.61 13.05 -17.86
N GLY A 24 -6.66 13.66 -18.58
CA GLY A 24 -6.37 15.10 -18.51
C GLY A 24 -5.64 15.58 -17.24
N TYR A 25 -5.32 14.69 -16.30
CA TYR A 25 -4.61 15.05 -15.06
C TYR A 25 -3.23 15.66 -15.35
N ASP A 26 -2.89 16.79 -14.73
CA ASP A 26 -1.54 17.37 -14.80
C ASP A 26 -0.58 16.58 -13.89
N ILE A 27 0.30 15.80 -14.52
CA ILE A 27 1.26 14.91 -13.87
C ILE A 27 2.27 15.70 -13.01
N THR A 28 2.49 16.99 -13.30
CA THR A 28 3.38 17.82 -12.48
C THR A 28 2.80 18.11 -11.10
N GLU A 29 1.47 18.10 -10.95
CA GLU A 29 0.82 18.26 -9.64
C GLU A 29 1.16 17.10 -8.71
N TYR A 30 1.29 15.88 -9.25
CA TYR A 30 1.75 14.74 -8.46
C TYR A 30 3.16 14.95 -7.90
N LYS A 31 4.08 15.55 -8.67
CA LYS A 31 5.45 15.81 -8.23
C LYS A 31 5.51 16.83 -7.08
N LYS A 32 4.51 17.70 -6.94
CA LYS A 32 4.41 18.71 -5.86
C LYS A 32 3.89 18.15 -4.54
N LEU A 33 3.26 16.97 -4.56
CA LEU A 33 2.72 16.36 -3.35
C LEU A 33 3.85 15.96 -2.38
N PRO A 34 3.57 15.99 -1.07
CA PRO A 34 4.46 15.39 -0.08
C PRO A 34 4.83 13.96 -0.45
N TYR A 35 6.06 13.56 -0.10
CA TYR A 35 6.56 12.25 -0.50
C TYR A 35 5.67 11.09 -0.03
N GLU A 36 5.19 11.15 1.22
CA GLU A 36 4.25 10.19 1.79
C GLU A 36 2.94 10.10 0.98
N ASP A 37 2.39 11.25 0.54
CA ASP A 37 1.17 11.27 -0.27
C ASP A 37 1.36 10.63 -1.64
N ARG A 38 2.54 10.83 -2.25
CA ARG A 38 2.90 10.16 -3.50
C ARG A 38 2.95 8.64 -3.31
N LEU A 39 3.51 8.17 -2.20
CA LEU A 39 3.53 6.75 -1.86
C LEU A 39 2.11 6.22 -1.64
N ILE A 40 1.28 6.90 -0.86
CA ILE A 40 -0.12 6.49 -0.64
C ILE A 40 -0.87 6.36 -1.96
N ILE A 41 -0.69 7.31 -2.89
CA ILE A 41 -1.27 7.21 -4.24
C ILE A 41 -0.71 5.97 -4.97
N SER A 42 0.59 5.70 -4.86
CA SER A 42 1.26 4.56 -5.51
C SER A 42 0.77 3.17 -5.04
N LEU A 43 -0.05 3.10 -3.99
CA LEU A 43 -0.77 1.87 -3.62
C LEU A 43 -1.76 1.42 -4.70
N GLY A 44 -2.21 2.32 -5.57
CA GLY A 44 -3.07 2.01 -6.72
C GLY A 44 -2.31 1.56 -7.97
N HIS A 45 -0.97 1.52 -7.93
CA HIS A 45 -0.16 1.25 -9.12
C HIS A 45 -0.49 -0.13 -9.74
N PRO A 46 -0.57 -0.27 -11.07
CA PRO A 46 -0.99 -1.51 -11.71
C PRO A 46 0.00 -2.66 -11.49
N VAL A 47 1.29 -2.34 -11.41
CA VAL A 47 2.36 -3.31 -11.11
C VAL A 47 2.36 -3.68 -9.62
N ARG A 48 2.15 -4.97 -9.32
CA ARG A 48 2.06 -5.50 -7.95
C ARG A 48 3.32 -5.23 -7.13
N GLU A 49 4.49 -5.39 -7.74
CA GLU A 49 5.78 -5.21 -7.09
C GLU A 49 5.95 -3.76 -6.61
N VAL A 50 5.44 -2.78 -7.37
CA VAL A 50 5.42 -1.36 -6.95
C VAL A 50 4.50 -1.17 -5.75
N ARG A 51 3.31 -1.77 -5.75
CA ARG A 51 2.39 -1.71 -4.59
C ARG A 51 3.04 -2.32 -3.35
N MET A 52 3.62 -3.52 -3.46
CA MET A 52 4.29 -4.20 -2.35
C MET A 52 5.44 -3.38 -1.76
N ASN A 53 6.29 -2.82 -2.62
CA ASN A 53 7.40 -1.97 -2.17
C ASN A 53 6.89 -0.69 -1.48
N THR A 54 5.82 -0.10 -2.01
CA THR A 54 5.15 1.06 -1.42
C THR A 54 4.59 0.76 -0.04
N ILE A 55 3.89 -0.38 0.13
CA ILE A 55 3.33 -0.84 1.41
C ILE A 55 4.43 -0.98 2.47
N ARG A 56 5.54 -1.64 2.12
CA ARG A 56 6.68 -1.84 3.04
C ARG A 56 7.32 -0.52 3.42
N LEU A 57 7.55 0.35 2.44
CA LEU A 57 8.16 1.65 2.68
C LEU A 57 7.31 2.52 3.61
N LEU A 58 5.99 2.55 3.41
CA LEU A 58 5.05 3.25 4.30
C LEU A 58 5.07 2.68 5.73
N GLY A 59 5.27 1.36 5.87
CA GLY A 59 5.48 0.69 7.16
C GLY A 59 6.76 1.15 7.86
N HIS A 60 7.88 1.17 7.14
CA HIS A 60 9.17 1.66 7.66
C HIS A 60 9.12 3.14 8.04
N MET A 61 8.33 3.94 7.31
CA MET A 61 8.06 5.34 7.67
C MET A 61 7.12 5.49 8.88
N LYS A 62 6.56 4.39 9.39
CA LYS A 62 5.52 4.36 10.44
C LYS A 62 4.34 5.29 10.12
N SER A 63 3.97 5.34 8.84
CA SER A 63 2.86 6.19 8.38
C SER A 63 1.54 5.69 8.99
N GLU A 64 0.92 6.47 9.87
CA GLU A 64 -0.46 6.18 10.29
C GLU A 64 -1.49 6.64 9.25
N LYS A 65 -1.10 7.59 8.38
CA LYS A 65 -1.93 8.10 7.30
C LYS A 65 -2.32 7.02 6.29
N VAL A 66 -1.51 5.98 6.14
CA VAL A 66 -1.77 4.86 5.23
C VAL A 66 -2.84 3.89 5.74
N LEU A 67 -3.14 3.85 7.04
CA LEU A 67 -3.99 2.81 7.64
C LEU A 67 -5.39 2.68 7.00
N PRO A 68 -6.11 3.78 6.67
CA PRO A 68 -7.38 3.68 5.95
C PRO A 68 -7.26 3.06 4.54
N HIS A 69 -6.08 3.15 3.92
CA HIS A 69 -5.81 2.53 2.62
C HIS A 69 -5.50 1.04 2.78
N PHE A 70 -4.72 0.65 3.78
CA PHE A 70 -4.51 -0.77 4.11
C PHE A 70 -5.81 -1.46 4.51
N GLU A 71 -6.71 -0.77 5.23
CA GLU A 71 -8.03 -1.29 5.56
C GLU A 71 -8.84 -1.65 4.32
N LYS A 72 -8.81 -0.82 3.27
CA LYS A 72 -9.47 -1.09 1.98
C LYS A 72 -8.78 -2.19 1.19
N MET A 73 -7.44 -2.25 1.26
CA MET A 73 -6.67 -3.28 0.56
C MET A 73 -6.77 -4.65 1.25
N ALA A 74 -7.20 -4.73 2.50
CA ALA A 74 -7.36 -5.97 3.23
C ALA A 74 -8.43 -6.91 2.65
N ASP A 75 -9.31 -6.39 1.79
CA ASP A 75 -10.36 -7.17 1.11
C ASP A 75 -9.85 -7.85 -0.19
N THR A 76 -8.57 -7.66 -0.54
CA THR A 76 -7.96 -8.32 -1.71
C THR A 76 -7.71 -9.81 -1.46
N GLU A 77 -7.75 -10.63 -2.52
CA GLU A 77 -7.31 -12.03 -2.46
C GLU A 77 -5.80 -12.20 -2.67
N ASP A 78 -5.08 -11.12 -3.01
CA ASP A 78 -3.63 -11.16 -3.22
C ASP A 78 -2.87 -11.33 -1.90
N VAL A 79 -2.55 -12.59 -1.58
CA VAL A 79 -1.81 -12.97 -0.38
C VAL A 79 -0.47 -12.24 -0.24
N PHE A 80 0.22 -11.91 -1.34
CA PHE A 80 1.50 -11.19 -1.27
C PHE A 80 1.31 -9.74 -0.82
N ILE A 81 0.24 -9.10 -1.26
CA ILE A 81 -0.14 -7.76 -0.80
C ILE A 81 -0.53 -7.81 0.68
N LEU A 82 -1.35 -8.79 1.07
CA LEU A 82 -1.77 -8.95 2.46
C LEU A 82 -0.58 -9.21 3.40
N MET A 83 0.38 -10.05 3.00
CA MET A 83 1.59 -10.30 3.78
C MET A 83 2.45 -9.03 3.92
N ALA A 84 2.60 -8.25 2.85
CA ALA A 84 3.29 -6.96 2.94
C ALA A 84 2.58 -5.98 3.90
N ILE A 85 1.25 -6.00 3.94
CA ILE A 85 0.46 -5.21 4.89
C ILE A 85 0.69 -5.69 6.32
N VAL A 86 0.65 -7.00 6.58
CA VAL A 86 0.94 -7.59 7.91
C VAL A 86 2.30 -7.14 8.42
N ASP A 87 3.35 -7.26 7.60
CA ASP A 87 4.71 -6.82 7.95
C ASP A 87 4.76 -5.32 8.25
N SER A 88 4.08 -4.51 7.42
CA SER A 88 4.01 -3.06 7.56
C SER A 88 3.32 -2.64 8.86
N LEU A 89 2.21 -3.29 9.22
CA LEU A 89 1.47 -3.04 10.46
C LEU A 89 2.27 -3.44 11.71
N ALA A 90 3.05 -4.53 11.63
CA ALA A 90 3.96 -4.96 12.68
C ALA A 90 5.05 -3.92 13.00
N ILE A 91 5.40 -3.07 12.03
CA ILE A 91 6.37 -1.97 12.20
C ILE A 91 5.68 -0.70 12.71
N ILE A 92 4.48 -0.38 12.21
CA ILE A 92 3.71 0.82 12.59
C ILE A 92 3.32 0.74 14.08
N ARG A 93 2.79 -0.40 14.55
CA ARG A 93 2.45 -0.68 15.96
C ARG A 93 1.52 0.32 16.66
N SER A 94 0.84 1.19 15.92
CA SER A 94 -0.20 2.05 16.52
C SER A 94 -1.43 1.22 16.88
N ARG A 95 -2.29 1.73 17.75
CA ARG A 95 -3.53 1.05 18.16
C ARG A 95 -4.36 0.60 16.94
N ARG A 96 -4.51 1.48 15.96
CA ARG A 96 -5.26 1.20 14.73
C ARG A 96 -4.57 0.14 13.86
N ALA A 97 -3.24 0.10 13.86
CA ALA A 97 -2.50 -0.95 13.17
C ALA A 97 -2.72 -2.33 13.81
N ILE A 98 -2.77 -2.38 15.15
CA ILE A 98 -3.07 -3.60 15.90
C ILE A 98 -4.50 -4.07 15.64
N GLU A 99 -5.48 -3.16 15.63
CA GLU A 99 -6.88 -3.48 15.30
C GLU A 99 -7.00 -4.10 13.89
N LEU A 100 -6.26 -3.57 12.91
CA LEU A 100 -6.22 -4.14 11.57
C LEU A 100 -5.51 -5.50 11.51
N LEU A 101 -4.42 -5.69 12.28
CA LEU A 101 -3.77 -7.00 12.42
C LEU A 101 -4.72 -8.04 13.02
N SER A 102 -5.49 -7.68 14.05
CA SER A 102 -6.52 -8.56 14.64
C SER A 102 -7.59 -8.96 13.63
N ARG A 103 -7.98 -8.05 12.73
CA ARG A 103 -8.89 -8.41 11.63
C ARG A 103 -8.25 -9.38 10.64
N LEU A 104 -6.99 -9.16 10.27
CA LEU A 104 -6.25 -10.05 9.37
C LEU A 104 -5.96 -11.43 9.99
N ALA A 105 -5.88 -11.52 11.32
CA ALA A 105 -5.76 -12.77 12.06
C ALA A 105 -6.97 -13.72 11.88
N GLU A 106 -8.12 -13.18 11.48
CA GLU A 106 -9.35 -13.93 11.17
C GLU A 106 -9.61 -14.04 9.65
N HIS A 107 -8.62 -13.71 8.82
CA HIS A 107 -8.75 -13.78 7.37
C HIS A 107 -8.86 -15.23 6.86
N ASN A 108 -9.68 -15.44 5.82
CA ASN A 108 -9.96 -16.76 5.23
C ASN A 108 -8.70 -17.49 4.73
N SER A 109 -7.70 -16.75 4.23
CA SER A 109 -6.40 -17.34 3.87
C SER A 109 -5.62 -17.71 5.13
N LYS A 110 -5.38 -19.02 5.32
CA LYS A 110 -4.60 -19.55 6.44
C LYS A 110 -3.20 -18.94 6.55
N ILE A 111 -2.57 -18.64 5.41
CA ILE A 111 -1.23 -18.02 5.38
C ILE A 111 -1.28 -16.63 6.02
N VAL A 112 -2.28 -15.82 5.65
CA VAL A 112 -2.45 -14.46 6.16
C VAL A 112 -2.84 -14.46 7.64
N SER A 113 -3.84 -15.28 8.01
CA SER A 113 -4.30 -15.34 9.39
C SER A 113 -3.23 -15.84 10.35
N GLN A 114 -2.47 -16.88 9.99
CA GLN A 114 -1.36 -17.36 10.82
C GLN A 114 -0.24 -16.32 10.96
N ALA A 115 0.11 -15.61 9.88
CA ALA A 115 1.11 -14.56 9.93
C ALA A 115 0.70 -13.42 10.87
N ALA A 116 -0.55 -12.95 10.76
CA ALA A 116 -1.08 -11.90 11.62
C ALA A 116 -1.16 -12.34 13.09
N LYS A 117 -1.61 -13.57 13.37
CA LYS A 117 -1.63 -14.15 14.73
C LYS A 117 -0.23 -14.19 15.34
N LYS A 118 0.76 -14.68 14.59
CA LYS A 118 2.16 -14.69 15.02
C LYS A 118 2.67 -13.28 15.32
N VAL A 119 2.33 -12.28 14.52
CA VAL A 119 2.70 -10.89 14.81
C VAL A 119 2.08 -10.42 16.13
N LEU A 120 0.78 -10.65 16.34
CA LEU A 120 0.08 -10.25 17.56
C LEU A 120 0.67 -10.90 18.82
N GLU A 121 0.96 -12.21 18.77
CA GLU A 121 1.62 -12.94 19.87
C GLU A 121 2.99 -12.31 20.25
N ASN A 122 3.73 -11.79 19.27
CA ASN A 122 5.02 -11.12 19.52
C ASN A 122 4.89 -9.65 19.97
N LEU A 123 3.68 -9.07 19.90
CA LEU A 123 3.42 -7.71 20.35
C LEU A 123 2.94 -7.64 21.79
N GLU A 124 2.48 -8.77 22.36
CA GLU A 124 2.18 -8.90 23.79
C GLU A 124 3.50 -8.87 24.60
N PRO A 125 3.56 -8.07 25.69
CA PRO A 125 4.76 -7.94 26.52
C PRO A 125 5.10 -9.19 27.35
#